data_AF-A0A1Q8LZL2-F1
#
_entry.id   AF-A0A1Q8LZL2-F1
#
_cell.length_a   1.000
_cell.length_b   1.000
_cell.length_c   1.000
_cell.angle_alpha   90.00
_cell.angle_beta   90.00
_cell.angle_gamma   90.00
#
_symmetry.space_group_name_H-M   'P 1'
#
loop_
_entity.id
_entity.type
_entity.pdbx_description
1 polymer ?
#
loop_
_entity_poly.entity_id
_entity_poly.type
_entity_poly.pdbx_seq_one_letter_code
_entity_poly.pdbx_strand_id
1 'polypeptide(L)'
;MPPDLTAPDPVTASRDASRPGAEAVATHGVGHVVGVSALGRGTPLAHRAGHVTGSLAMDDLFAATSHYRALANPTFMDNTLRAAGALHDTATLTSTTAPDHRLPLVATRDIADAAAHLLLDRSWSGFAETPLLGPEDLSGNDMAAVLSDVLADLLGRPVRYTQTDPELAGRAMLDHGASPGMARAMADMATAKNEGLDEGVTRTPATTTPTTYRDWCTENLRPVIAALGPARDARQETA
;
A
#
# COMPACT_ATOMS: atom_id res chain seq x y z
N MET A 1 6.39 11.75 -6.04
CA MET A 1 7.84 11.76 -6.28
C MET A 1 8.29 10.34 -6.54
N PRO A 2 9.07 10.05 -7.60
CA PRO A 2 9.65 8.72 -7.79
C PRO A 2 10.59 8.40 -6.61
N PRO A 3 10.61 7.17 -6.09
CA PRO A 3 11.46 6.81 -4.97
C PRO A 3 12.94 6.81 -5.41
N ASP A 4 13.81 7.46 -4.63
CA ASP A 4 15.26 7.33 -4.79
C ASP A 4 15.70 5.99 -4.18
N LEU A 5 15.89 5.00 -5.03
CA LEU A 5 16.35 3.66 -4.62
C LEU A 5 17.81 3.64 -4.18
N THR A 6 18.58 4.68 -4.46
CA THR A 6 20.02 4.76 -4.17
C THR A 6 20.34 5.44 -2.85
N ALA A 7 19.35 6.09 -2.23
CA ALA A 7 19.45 6.70 -0.91
C ALA A 7 19.94 5.69 0.15
N PRO A 8 20.66 6.12 1.19
CA PRO A 8 21.21 5.21 2.18
C PRO A 8 20.16 4.48 3.00
N ASP A 9 18.98 5.07 3.20
CA ASP A 9 17.88 4.55 4.01
C ASP A 9 16.55 5.25 3.63
N PRO A 10 15.38 4.65 3.97
CA PRO A 10 14.08 5.19 3.57
C PRO A 10 13.71 6.51 4.26
N VAL A 11 14.26 6.82 5.43
CA VAL A 11 14.00 8.08 6.15
C VAL A 11 14.73 9.23 5.45
N THR A 12 15.99 9.04 5.10
CA THR A 12 16.76 10.00 4.29
C THR A 12 16.06 10.23 2.96
N ALA A 13 15.71 9.16 2.24
CA ALA A 13 14.98 9.26 0.96
C ALA A 13 13.69 10.08 1.08
N SER A 14 12.87 9.79 2.10
CA SER A 14 11.58 10.44 2.28
C SER A 14 11.73 11.91 2.69
N ARG A 15 12.68 12.21 3.59
CA ARG A 15 12.93 13.59 4.05
C ARG A 15 13.47 14.45 2.93
N ASP A 16 14.46 13.99 2.19
CA ASP A 16 15.10 14.80 1.15
C ASP A 16 14.17 15.04 -0.03
N ALA A 17 13.36 14.03 -0.41
CA ALA A 17 12.32 14.22 -1.42
C ALA A 17 11.22 15.20 -0.99
N SER A 18 10.92 15.28 0.31
CA SER A 18 9.80 16.07 0.84
C SER A 18 10.18 17.48 1.29
N ARG A 19 11.46 17.70 1.65
CA ARG A 19 11.97 18.97 2.19
C ARG A 19 11.65 20.17 1.31
N PRO A 20 11.87 20.17 -0.02
CA PRO A 20 11.52 21.31 -0.86
C PRO A 20 10.02 21.66 -0.81
N GLY A 21 9.16 20.64 -0.70
CA GLY A 21 7.71 20.83 -0.56
C GLY A 21 7.33 21.45 0.79
N ALA A 22 7.91 20.97 1.89
CA ALA A 22 7.67 21.52 3.22
C ALA A 22 8.18 22.97 3.35
N GLU A 23 9.33 23.29 2.76
CA GLU A 23 9.87 24.64 2.68
C GLU A 23 8.97 25.58 1.87
N ALA A 24 8.43 25.11 0.74
CA ALA A 24 7.49 25.87 -0.08
C ALA A 24 6.18 26.14 0.67
N VAL A 25 5.63 25.15 1.37
CA VAL A 25 4.44 25.28 2.24
C VAL A 25 4.65 26.38 3.26
N ALA A 26 5.79 26.37 3.97
CA ALA A 26 6.12 27.40 4.96
C ALA A 26 6.29 28.79 4.32
N THR A 27 7.05 28.87 3.23
CA THR A 27 7.39 30.13 2.54
C THR A 27 6.14 30.85 2.02
N HIS A 28 5.17 30.10 1.51
CA HIS A 28 3.96 30.67 0.92
C HIS A 28 2.77 30.72 1.89
N GLY A 29 2.96 30.34 3.16
CA GLY A 29 1.90 30.37 4.17
C GLY A 29 0.72 29.44 3.85
N VAL A 30 0.99 28.26 3.28
CA VAL A 30 -0.06 27.27 3.01
C VAL A 30 -0.55 26.70 4.35
N GLY A 31 -1.77 27.09 4.75
CA GLY A 31 -2.30 26.77 6.08
C GLY A 31 -2.71 25.32 6.29
N HIS A 32 -3.13 24.61 5.23
CA HIS A 32 -3.71 23.26 5.31
C HIS A 32 -3.08 22.34 4.27
N VAL A 33 -2.55 21.21 4.72
CA VAL A 33 -1.94 20.17 3.89
C VAL A 33 -2.55 18.82 4.22
N VAL A 34 -2.95 18.08 3.19
CA VAL A 34 -3.37 16.67 3.29
C VAL A 34 -2.32 15.82 2.60
N GLY A 35 -1.75 14.85 3.30
CA GLY A 35 -0.72 13.96 2.77
C GLY A 35 -1.15 12.50 2.79
N VAL A 36 -0.75 11.77 1.75
CA VAL A 36 -0.90 10.30 1.71
C VAL A 36 0.22 9.70 2.57
N SER A 37 -0.17 9.03 3.65
CA SER A 37 0.76 8.38 4.57
C SER A 37 0.36 6.91 4.78
N ALA A 38 0.93 6.29 5.81
CA ALA A 38 0.77 4.88 6.15
C ALA A 38 0.32 4.71 7.60
N LEU A 39 -0.38 3.60 7.88
CA LEU A 39 -0.60 3.14 9.24
C LEU A 39 0.73 2.82 9.93
N GLY A 40 0.70 2.83 11.27
CA GLY A 40 1.81 2.34 12.10
C GLY A 40 2.36 3.37 13.08
N ARG A 41 2.01 4.66 12.97
CA ARG A 41 2.33 5.65 14.00
C ARG A 41 1.72 5.23 15.34
N GLY A 42 2.45 5.47 16.43
CA GLY A 42 2.03 5.10 17.78
C GLY A 42 2.21 3.62 18.12
N THR A 43 2.55 2.76 17.15
CA THR A 43 2.90 1.36 17.43
C THR A 43 4.34 1.22 17.91
N PRO A 44 4.70 0.14 18.62
CA PRO A 44 6.08 -0.17 18.96
C PRO A 44 7.00 -0.37 17.74
N LEU A 45 6.44 -0.56 16.54
CA LEU A 45 7.16 -0.90 15.32
C LEU A 45 7.48 0.32 14.45
N ALA A 46 6.88 1.48 14.74
CA ALA A 46 6.91 2.66 13.87
C ALA A 46 8.33 3.15 13.49
N HIS A 47 9.32 2.90 14.35
CA HIS A 47 10.71 3.31 14.17
C HIS A 47 11.57 2.27 13.43
N ARG A 48 11.02 1.09 13.13
CA ARG A 48 11.72 -0.04 12.49
C ARG A 48 10.89 -0.70 11.39
N ALA A 49 10.02 0.06 10.74
CA ALA A 49 9.07 -0.41 9.73
C ALA A 49 9.49 -0.04 8.29
N GLY A 50 10.77 0.20 8.07
CA GLY A 50 11.33 0.50 6.75
C GLY A 50 10.68 1.71 6.07
N HIS A 51 10.06 1.49 4.91
CA HIS A 51 9.39 2.55 4.15
C HIS A 51 8.28 3.26 4.92
N VAL A 52 7.58 2.58 5.84
CA VAL A 52 6.58 3.22 6.69
C VAL A 52 7.23 4.25 7.60
N THR A 53 8.37 3.91 8.23
CA THR A 53 9.14 4.88 9.04
C THR A 53 9.55 6.11 8.22
N GLY A 54 9.91 5.91 6.95
CA GLY A 54 10.17 7.02 6.01
C GLY A 54 8.94 7.90 5.78
N SER A 55 7.76 7.31 5.52
CA SER A 55 6.51 8.03 5.35
C SER A 55 6.15 8.86 6.59
N LEU A 56 6.28 8.28 7.78
CA LEU A 56 5.99 8.99 9.04
C LEU A 56 6.93 10.18 9.26
N ALA A 57 8.19 10.05 8.86
CA ALA A 57 9.17 11.15 8.91
C ALA A 57 8.87 12.26 7.90
N MET A 58 8.23 11.97 6.76
CA MET A 58 7.71 12.97 5.84
C MET A 58 6.54 13.74 6.49
N ASP A 59 5.59 13.06 7.10
CA ASP A 59 4.44 13.71 7.76
C ASP A 59 4.91 14.75 8.79
N ASP A 60 5.93 14.40 9.60
CA ASP A 60 6.48 15.26 10.63
C ASP A 60 7.03 16.58 10.05
N LEU A 61 7.57 16.58 8.83
CA LEU A 61 8.04 17.80 8.15
C LEU A 61 6.90 18.76 7.83
N PHE A 62 5.78 18.25 7.30
CA PHE A 62 4.63 19.08 6.94
C PHE A 62 3.83 19.50 8.17
N ALA A 63 3.72 18.63 9.18
CA ALA A 63 3.06 18.93 10.45
C ALA A 63 3.77 20.06 11.24
N ALA A 64 5.08 20.22 11.05
CA ALA A 64 5.85 21.30 11.69
C ALA A 64 5.55 22.70 11.14
N THR A 65 4.98 22.80 9.93
CA THR A 65 4.83 24.08 9.21
C THR A 65 3.40 24.40 8.79
N SER A 66 2.46 23.47 8.99
CA SER A 66 1.07 23.63 8.55
C SER A 66 0.09 22.87 9.46
N HIS A 67 -1.21 23.15 9.31
CA HIS A 67 -2.20 22.17 9.74
C HIS A 67 -2.09 20.97 8.80
N TYR A 68 -1.87 19.78 9.37
CA TYR A 68 -1.62 18.58 8.59
C TYR A 68 -2.63 17.47 8.90
N ARG A 69 -3.12 16.82 7.84
CA ARG A 69 -3.86 15.55 7.94
C ARG A 69 -3.09 14.47 7.20
N ALA A 70 -2.63 13.47 7.96
CA ALA A 70 -2.01 12.28 7.42
C ALA A 70 -3.11 11.27 7.09
N LEU A 71 -3.35 10.99 5.81
CA LEU A 71 -4.20 9.86 5.42
C LEU A 71 -3.43 8.59 5.75
N ALA A 72 -3.72 7.97 6.89
CA ALA A 72 -2.96 6.84 7.40
C ALA A 72 -3.50 5.55 6.77
N ASN A 73 -2.90 5.15 5.65
CA ASN A 73 -3.43 4.09 4.82
C ASN A 73 -2.79 2.72 5.13
N PRO A 74 -3.57 1.63 5.04
CA PRO A 74 -3.03 0.29 4.95
C PRO A 74 -2.48 0.02 3.54
N THR A 75 -2.25 -1.26 3.21
CA THR A 75 -1.91 -1.67 1.83
C THR A 75 -3.04 -1.30 0.86
N PHE A 76 -2.69 -0.76 -0.31
CA PHE A 76 -3.69 -0.36 -1.30
C PHE A 76 -4.19 -1.58 -2.08
N MET A 77 -5.50 -1.69 -2.32
CA MET A 77 -6.10 -2.70 -3.19
C MET A 77 -5.49 -2.65 -4.60
N ASP A 78 -5.19 -1.43 -5.06
CA ASP A 78 -4.56 -1.15 -6.36
C ASP A 78 -3.21 -1.82 -6.58
N ASN A 79 -2.50 -2.20 -5.50
CA ASN A 79 -1.25 -2.96 -5.63
C ASN A 79 -1.46 -4.33 -6.29
N THR A 80 -2.67 -4.90 -6.24
CA THR A 80 -3.00 -6.16 -6.92
C THR A 80 -2.81 -6.08 -8.44
N LEU A 81 -2.92 -4.88 -9.05
CA LEU A 81 -2.68 -4.69 -10.49
C LEU A 81 -1.25 -5.09 -10.90
N ARG A 82 -0.27 -5.00 -10.00
CA ARG A 82 1.10 -5.45 -10.27
C ARG A 82 1.19 -6.96 -10.53
N ALA A 83 0.24 -7.73 -10.00
CA ALA A 83 0.15 -9.16 -10.20
C ALA A 83 -0.72 -9.55 -11.41
N ALA A 84 -1.20 -8.60 -12.23
CA ALA A 84 -2.13 -8.91 -13.32
C ALA A 84 -1.59 -9.99 -14.29
N GLY A 85 -0.32 -9.89 -14.69
CA GLY A 85 0.33 -10.91 -15.51
C GLY A 85 0.40 -12.28 -14.82
N ALA A 86 0.83 -12.33 -13.55
CA ALA A 86 0.91 -13.58 -12.79
C ALA A 86 -0.46 -14.23 -12.55
N LEU A 87 -1.50 -13.42 -12.30
CA LEU A 87 -2.89 -13.87 -12.17
C LEU A 87 -3.40 -14.46 -13.48
N HIS A 88 -3.17 -13.77 -14.60
CA HIS A 88 -3.52 -14.26 -15.93
C HIS A 88 -2.78 -15.57 -16.27
N ASP A 89 -1.45 -15.56 -16.19
CA ASP A 89 -0.61 -16.64 -16.71
C ASP A 89 -0.57 -17.87 -15.79
N THR A 90 -0.63 -17.66 -14.47
CA THR A 90 -0.41 -18.73 -13.47
C THR A 90 -1.46 -18.80 -12.37
N ALA A 91 -2.48 -17.94 -12.38
CA ALA A 91 -3.47 -17.83 -11.31
C ALA A 91 -2.83 -17.75 -9.92
N THR A 92 -1.78 -16.95 -9.79
CA THR A 92 -1.02 -16.81 -8.52
C THR A 92 -1.01 -15.37 -8.07
N LEU A 93 -1.36 -15.15 -6.80
CA LEU A 93 -1.14 -13.91 -6.07
C LEU A 93 0.02 -14.12 -5.09
N THR A 94 0.99 -13.22 -5.09
CA THR A 94 2.18 -13.32 -4.25
C THR A 94 2.35 -12.10 -3.36
N SER A 95 2.63 -12.32 -2.08
CA SER A 95 2.97 -11.25 -1.12
C SER A 95 3.83 -11.80 0.02
N THR A 96 4.41 -10.91 0.83
CA THR A 96 5.24 -11.26 1.99
C THR A 96 4.43 -11.50 3.27
N THR A 97 3.15 -11.13 3.27
CA THR A 97 2.25 -11.30 4.43
C THR A 97 1.96 -12.78 4.68
N ALA A 98 1.85 -13.18 5.95
CA ALA A 98 1.45 -14.53 6.30
C ALA A 98 0.07 -14.89 5.69
N PRO A 99 -0.13 -16.10 5.14
CA PRO A 99 -1.31 -16.45 4.33
C PRO A 99 -2.66 -16.24 5.01
N ASP A 100 -2.73 -16.44 6.33
CA ASP A 100 -3.95 -16.36 7.14
C ASP A 100 -4.00 -15.09 8.02
N HIS A 101 -3.00 -14.21 7.93
CA HIS A 101 -2.98 -12.96 8.70
C HIS A 101 -3.88 -11.93 8.01
N ARG A 102 -4.99 -11.60 8.67
CA ARG A 102 -5.98 -10.66 8.16
C ARG A 102 -5.57 -9.23 8.47
N LEU A 103 -5.40 -8.44 7.41
CA LEU A 103 -5.02 -7.03 7.49
C LEU A 103 -6.01 -6.18 6.68
N PRO A 104 -6.18 -4.90 7.05
CA PRO A 104 -7.00 -3.98 6.28
C PRO A 104 -6.36 -3.70 4.91
N LEU A 105 -7.21 -3.34 3.94
CA LEU A 105 -6.82 -2.81 2.63
C LEU A 105 -7.59 -1.52 2.36
N VAL A 106 -7.15 -0.67 1.44
CA VAL A 106 -7.90 0.54 1.05
C VAL A 106 -7.83 0.74 -0.47
N ALA A 107 -8.94 1.19 -1.08
CA ALA A 107 -8.94 1.55 -2.49
C ALA A 107 -8.45 2.99 -2.67
N THR A 108 -7.65 3.26 -3.70
CA THR A 108 -7.17 4.62 -3.99
C THR A 108 -8.30 5.64 -4.21
N ARG A 109 -9.46 5.20 -4.71
CA ARG A 109 -10.65 6.07 -4.82
C ARG A 109 -11.14 6.57 -3.46
N ASP A 110 -11.12 5.73 -2.44
CA ASP A 110 -11.57 6.10 -1.09
C ASP A 110 -10.56 7.06 -0.43
N ILE A 111 -9.26 6.88 -0.71
CA ILE A 111 -8.20 7.83 -0.33
C ILE A 111 -8.46 9.19 -0.98
N ALA A 112 -8.77 9.21 -2.27
CA ALA A 112 -9.04 10.44 -3.01
C ALA A 112 -10.28 11.16 -2.48
N ASP A 113 -11.36 10.43 -2.16
CA ASP A 113 -12.59 10.99 -1.59
C ASP A 113 -12.33 11.62 -0.21
N ALA A 114 -11.60 10.92 0.66
CA ALA A 114 -11.21 11.44 1.96
C ALA A 114 -10.31 12.69 1.84
N ALA A 115 -9.35 12.68 0.91
CA ALA A 115 -8.50 13.82 0.61
C ALA A 115 -9.32 15.03 0.14
N ALA A 116 -10.24 14.81 -0.82
CA ALA A 116 -11.10 15.85 -1.36
C ALA A 116 -11.99 16.46 -0.25
N HIS A 117 -12.57 15.64 0.62
CA HIS A 117 -13.37 16.11 1.74
C HIS A 117 -12.56 17.02 2.68
N LEU A 118 -11.36 16.60 3.09
CA LEU A 118 -10.48 17.38 3.97
C LEU A 118 -9.94 18.67 3.32
N LEU A 119 -9.78 18.68 1.99
CA LEU A 119 -9.35 19.88 1.26
C LEU A 119 -10.49 20.88 1.07
N LEU A 120 -11.74 20.40 0.97
CA LEU A 120 -12.95 21.23 0.84
C LEU A 120 -13.40 21.79 2.19
N ASP A 121 -13.43 20.97 3.24
CA ASP A 121 -13.68 21.39 4.62
C ASP A 121 -12.37 21.58 5.36
N ARG A 122 -11.94 22.84 5.51
CA ARG A 122 -10.72 23.27 6.20
C ARG A 122 -10.97 23.78 7.63
N SER A 123 -12.07 23.38 8.25
CA SER A 123 -12.39 23.73 9.66
C SER A 123 -11.42 23.11 10.67
N TRP A 124 -10.62 22.14 10.23
CA TRP A 124 -9.65 21.43 11.04
C TRP A 124 -8.35 22.21 11.22
N SER A 125 -7.65 21.92 12.33
CA SER A 125 -6.35 22.49 12.66
C SER A 125 -5.45 21.45 13.32
N GLY A 126 -4.19 21.82 13.56
CA GLY A 126 -3.15 20.95 14.12
C GLY A 126 -2.81 19.75 13.25
N PHE A 127 -2.12 18.78 13.84
CA PHE A 127 -1.80 17.49 13.24
C PHE A 127 -2.81 16.43 13.69
N ALA A 128 -3.26 15.57 12.77
CA ALA A 128 -3.96 14.33 13.10
C ALA A 128 -3.79 13.29 11.99
N GLU A 129 -3.82 12.02 12.37
CA GLU A 129 -3.99 10.90 11.44
C GLU A 129 -5.46 10.73 11.09
N THR A 130 -5.73 10.36 9.84
CA THR A 130 -7.04 9.98 9.30
C THR A 130 -6.90 8.56 8.76
N PRO A 131 -7.10 7.53 9.61
CA PRO A 131 -7.00 6.15 9.17
C PRO A 131 -8.10 5.79 8.19
N LEU A 132 -7.73 5.17 7.07
CA LEU A 132 -8.65 4.77 6.00
C LEU A 132 -8.59 3.26 5.82
N LEU A 133 -9.45 2.54 6.52
CA LEU A 133 -9.53 1.09 6.52
C LEU A 133 -10.66 0.67 5.59
N GLY A 134 -10.45 -0.31 4.72
CA GLY A 134 -11.53 -0.97 3.99
C GLY A 134 -12.58 -1.56 4.93
N PRO A 135 -13.74 -1.98 4.38
CA PRO A 135 -14.85 -2.48 5.18
C PRO A 135 -14.55 -3.83 5.86
N GLU A 136 -13.45 -4.48 5.49
CA GLU A 136 -13.07 -5.83 5.92
C GLU A 136 -11.54 -5.94 6.12
N ASP A 137 -11.12 -6.89 6.97
CA ASP A 137 -9.73 -7.36 7.04
C ASP A 137 -9.63 -8.67 6.25
N LEU A 138 -8.67 -8.74 5.33
CA LEU A 138 -8.49 -9.90 4.46
C LEU A 138 -7.10 -10.48 4.65
N SER A 139 -7.04 -11.81 4.69
CA SER A 139 -5.79 -12.54 4.57
C SER A 139 -5.43 -12.73 3.10
N GLY A 140 -4.19 -13.16 2.83
CA GLY A 140 -3.78 -13.53 1.46
C GLY A 140 -4.67 -14.63 0.87
N ASN A 141 -5.07 -15.59 1.69
CA ASN A 141 -6.00 -16.66 1.32
C ASN A 141 -7.42 -16.13 1.04
N ASP A 142 -7.93 -15.20 1.85
CA ASP A 142 -9.24 -14.57 1.61
C ASP A 142 -9.22 -13.76 0.30
N MET A 143 -8.14 -13.01 0.02
CA MET A 143 -7.97 -12.28 -1.24
C MET A 143 -7.94 -13.23 -2.44
N ALA A 144 -7.23 -14.37 -2.35
CA ALA A 144 -7.18 -15.36 -3.41
C ALA A 144 -8.55 -16.03 -3.66
N ALA A 145 -9.37 -16.23 -2.62
CA ALA A 145 -10.73 -16.71 -2.76
C ALA A 145 -11.61 -15.69 -3.52
N VAL A 146 -11.56 -14.40 -3.15
CA VAL A 146 -12.28 -13.34 -3.87
C VAL A 146 -11.86 -13.29 -5.34
N LEU A 147 -10.56 -13.35 -5.62
CA LEU A 147 -10.03 -13.35 -6.99
C LEU A 147 -10.48 -14.58 -7.78
N SER A 148 -10.50 -15.75 -7.14
CA SER A 148 -10.97 -16.99 -7.77
C SER A 148 -12.42 -16.86 -8.24
N ASP A 149 -13.28 -16.24 -7.43
CA ASP A 149 -14.67 -16.01 -7.79
C ASP A 149 -14.81 -14.96 -8.90
N VAL A 150 -14.16 -13.80 -8.73
CA VAL A 150 -14.29 -12.65 -9.66
C VAL A 150 -13.72 -12.96 -11.05
N LEU A 151 -12.71 -13.82 -11.13
CA LEU A 151 -12.01 -14.16 -12.36
C LEU A 151 -12.31 -15.58 -12.86
N ALA A 152 -13.32 -16.25 -12.29
CA ALA A 152 -13.62 -17.65 -12.59
C ALA A 152 -13.82 -17.93 -14.08
N ASP A 153 -14.56 -17.06 -14.78
CA ASP A 153 -14.87 -17.17 -16.20
C ASP A 153 -13.67 -16.83 -17.10
N LEU A 154 -12.70 -16.05 -16.60
CA LEU A 154 -11.51 -15.65 -17.35
C LEU A 154 -10.37 -16.67 -17.21
N LEU A 155 -10.17 -17.23 -16.01
CA LEU A 155 -9.01 -18.08 -15.72
C LEU A 155 -9.32 -19.58 -15.81
N GLY A 156 -10.58 -19.99 -15.58
CA GLY A 156 -10.97 -21.40 -15.57
C GLY A 156 -10.30 -22.25 -14.46
N ARG A 157 -9.64 -21.61 -13.50
CA ARG A 157 -8.93 -22.25 -12.38
C ARG A 157 -8.88 -21.31 -11.17
N PRO A 158 -8.85 -21.84 -9.93
CA PRO A 158 -8.77 -21.01 -8.74
C PRO A 158 -7.41 -20.31 -8.63
N VAL A 159 -7.45 -19.09 -8.10
CA VAL A 159 -6.26 -18.32 -7.74
C VAL A 159 -5.68 -18.86 -6.44
N ARG A 160 -4.36 -18.99 -6.38
CA ARG A 160 -3.63 -19.40 -5.18
C ARG A 160 -2.83 -18.25 -4.62
N TYR A 161 -2.84 -18.12 -3.30
CA TYR A 161 -1.92 -17.25 -2.60
C TYR A 161 -0.59 -17.96 -2.36
N THR A 162 0.53 -17.28 -2.61
CA THR A 162 1.88 -17.76 -2.26
C THR A 162 2.57 -16.71 -1.42
N GLN A 163 2.97 -17.09 -0.21
CA GLN A 163 3.84 -16.24 0.60
C GLN A 163 5.28 -16.31 0.06
N THR A 164 5.91 -15.16 -0.14
CA THR A 164 7.35 -15.06 -0.40
C THR A 164 8.12 -14.58 0.82
N ASP A 165 9.36 -15.03 0.91
CA ASP A 165 10.33 -14.56 1.90
C ASP A 165 10.60 -13.06 1.72
N PRO A 166 10.40 -12.21 2.76
CA PRO A 166 10.78 -10.80 2.74
C PRO A 166 12.22 -10.54 2.29
N GLU A 167 13.16 -11.42 2.62
CA GLU A 167 14.56 -11.29 2.19
C GLU A 167 14.73 -11.47 0.68
N LEU A 168 13.87 -12.26 0.03
CA LEU A 168 13.88 -12.40 -1.42
C LEU A 168 13.45 -11.10 -2.12
N ALA A 169 12.48 -10.38 -1.54
CA ALA A 169 12.08 -9.08 -2.04
C ALA A 169 13.22 -8.05 -1.92
N GLY A 170 13.95 -8.06 -0.80
CA GLY A 170 15.14 -7.22 -0.62
C GLY A 170 16.24 -7.52 -1.63
N ARG A 171 16.55 -8.80 -1.88
CA ARG A 171 17.52 -9.22 -2.92
C ARG A 171 17.13 -8.74 -4.30
N ALA A 172 15.86 -8.89 -4.68
CA ALA A 172 15.37 -8.41 -5.97
C ALA A 172 15.58 -6.89 -6.13
N MET A 173 15.41 -6.09 -5.06
CA MET A 173 15.69 -4.66 -5.12
C MET A 173 17.18 -4.35 -5.35
N LEU A 174 18.09 -5.10 -4.73
CA LEU A 174 19.54 -4.96 -4.96
C LEU A 174 19.90 -5.23 -6.42
N ASP A 175 19.34 -6.29 -7.01
CA ASP A 175 19.58 -6.64 -8.41
C ASP A 175 19.10 -5.54 -9.38
N HIS A 176 18.16 -4.70 -8.94
CA HIS A 176 17.65 -3.55 -9.68
C HIS A 176 18.26 -2.21 -9.25
N GLY A 177 19.43 -2.24 -8.58
CA GLY A 177 20.23 -1.05 -8.27
C GLY A 177 19.84 -0.31 -6.99
N ALA A 178 19.02 -0.90 -6.13
CA ALA A 178 18.74 -0.32 -4.82
C ALA A 178 19.96 -0.39 -3.89
N SER A 179 20.08 0.58 -2.99
CA SER A 179 21.07 0.53 -1.92
C SER A 179 20.76 -0.59 -0.92
N PRO A 180 21.75 -1.05 -0.13
CA PRO A 180 21.51 -2.01 0.94
C PRO A 180 20.45 -1.58 1.96
N GLY A 181 20.37 -0.29 2.28
CA GLY A 181 19.37 0.22 3.23
C GLY A 181 17.97 0.27 2.62
N MET A 182 17.83 0.59 1.34
CA MET A 182 16.54 0.54 0.64
C MET A 182 16.04 -0.89 0.44
N ALA A 183 16.93 -1.83 0.12
CA ALA A 183 16.58 -3.25 0.07
C ALA A 183 16.13 -3.79 1.43
N ARG A 184 16.84 -3.44 2.50
CA ARG A 184 16.47 -3.81 3.88
C ARG A 184 15.13 -3.21 4.29
N ALA A 185 14.83 -1.98 3.89
CA ALA A 185 13.58 -1.30 4.23
C ALA A 185 12.32 -2.07 3.77
N MET A 186 12.41 -2.78 2.65
CA MET A 186 11.31 -3.64 2.20
C MET A 186 11.15 -4.85 3.13
N ALA A 187 12.24 -5.53 3.48
CA ALA A 187 12.19 -6.66 4.41
C ALA A 187 11.69 -6.22 5.81
N ASP A 188 12.16 -5.09 6.32
CA ASP A 188 11.75 -4.50 7.60
C ASP A 188 10.25 -4.15 7.59
N MET A 189 9.75 -3.52 6.51
CA MET A 189 8.33 -3.19 6.39
C MET A 189 7.44 -4.45 6.35
N ALA A 190 7.84 -5.47 5.58
CA ALA A 190 7.12 -6.73 5.51
C ALA A 190 7.09 -7.44 6.88
N THR A 191 8.22 -7.44 7.59
CA THR A 191 8.34 -8.01 8.94
C THR A 191 7.44 -7.25 9.92
N ALA A 192 7.51 -5.92 9.94
CA ALA A 192 6.67 -5.09 10.80
C ALA A 192 5.17 -5.30 10.55
N LYS A 193 4.74 -5.44 9.29
CA LYS A 193 3.33 -5.76 8.97
C LYS A 193 2.90 -7.11 9.57
N ASN A 194 3.72 -8.15 9.43
CA ASN A 194 3.46 -9.45 10.05
C ASN A 194 3.52 -9.42 11.59
N GLU A 195 4.24 -8.46 12.18
CA GLU A 195 4.29 -8.22 13.63
C GLU A 195 3.17 -7.29 14.15
N GLY A 196 2.21 -6.90 13.31
CA GLY A 196 1.03 -6.13 13.71
C GLY A 196 1.15 -4.61 13.55
N LEU A 197 2.03 -4.10 12.67
CA LEU A 197 2.16 -2.66 12.39
C LEU A 197 0.84 -1.98 12.04
N ASP A 198 0.01 -2.64 11.22
CA ASP A 198 -1.25 -2.06 10.73
C ASP A 198 -2.40 -2.23 11.75
N GLU A 199 -2.17 -2.90 12.89
CA GLU A 199 -3.19 -3.22 13.90
C GLU A 199 -3.31 -2.13 14.99
N GLY A 200 -2.51 -1.07 14.90
CA GLY A 200 -2.53 0.05 15.85
C GLY A 200 -3.82 0.88 15.83
N VAL A 201 -4.73 0.64 14.88
CA VAL A 201 -5.98 1.38 14.72
C VAL A 201 -7.17 0.43 14.70
N THR A 202 -8.21 0.74 15.48
CA THR A 202 -9.48 0.01 15.46
C THR A 202 -10.40 0.51 14.35
N ARG A 203 -11.04 -0.43 13.64
CA ARG A 203 -12.08 -0.11 12.66
C ARG A 203 -13.35 0.42 13.35
N THR A 204 -13.79 1.59 12.92
CA THR A 204 -15.01 2.28 13.36
C THR A 204 -15.71 2.86 12.14
N PRO A 205 -16.97 3.29 12.22
CA PRO A 205 -17.63 3.97 11.11
C PRO A 205 -16.86 5.17 10.56
N ALA A 206 -16.07 5.86 11.39
CA ALA A 206 -15.27 7.02 10.97
C ALA A 206 -13.94 6.64 10.29
N THR A 207 -13.45 5.42 10.50
CA THR A 207 -12.21 4.92 9.91
C THR A 207 -12.47 3.88 8.82
N THR A 208 -13.74 3.53 8.56
CA THR A 208 -14.17 2.62 7.50
C THR A 208 -14.44 3.37 6.20
N THR A 209 -13.86 2.86 5.13
CA THR A 209 -14.08 3.25 3.74
C THR A 209 -15.02 2.26 3.05
N PRO A 210 -15.78 2.69 2.03
CA PRO A 210 -16.90 1.90 1.51
C PRO A 210 -16.50 0.78 0.54
N THR A 211 -15.31 0.83 -0.05
CA THR A 211 -14.96 -0.10 -1.14
C THR A 211 -14.56 -1.47 -0.62
N THR A 212 -15.33 -2.51 -0.97
CA THR A 212 -14.92 -3.89 -0.73
C THR A 212 -13.84 -4.32 -1.72
N TYR A 213 -13.03 -5.32 -1.34
CA TYR A 213 -12.00 -5.83 -2.25
C TYR A 213 -12.62 -6.51 -3.49
N ARG A 214 -13.79 -7.13 -3.32
CA ARG A 214 -14.56 -7.74 -4.42
C ARG A 214 -15.02 -6.70 -5.44
N ASP A 215 -15.59 -5.59 -4.99
CA ASP A 215 -16.04 -4.51 -5.89
C ASP A 215 -14.85 -3.92 -6.63
N TRP A 216 -13.76 -3.61 -5.90
CA TRP A 216 -12.54 -3.10 -6.53
C TRP A 216 -11.98 -4.07 -7.58
N CYS A 217 -11.92 -5.37 -7.28
CA CYS A 217 -11.45 -6.39 -8.22
C CYS A 217 -12.34 -6.47 -9.46
N THR A 218 -13.66 -6.38 -9.28
CA THR A 218 -14.64 -6.46 -10.38
C THR A 218 -14.51 -5.26 -11.31
N GLU A 219 -14.33 -4.07 -10.76
CA GLU A 219 -14.33 -2.80 -11.51
C GLU A 219 -12.96 -2.45 -12.11
N ASN A 220 -11.86 -2.79 -11.43
CA ASN A 220 -10.52 -2.31 -11.79
C ASN A 220 -9.60 -3.42 -12.30
N LEU A 221 -9.57 -4.57 -11.62
CA LEU A 221 -8.64 -5.65 -11.96
C LEU A 221 -9.17 -6.53 -13.10
N ARG A 222 -10.43 -6.95 -13.03
CA ARG A 222 -11.04 -7.86 -14.02
C ARG A 222 -10.96 -7.33 -15.46
N PRO A 223 -11.22 -6.04 -15.75
CA PRO A 223 -11.05 -5.50 -17.09
C PRO A 223 -9.60 -5.59 -17.60
N VAL A 224 -8.62 -5.37 -16.73
CA VAL A 224 -7.19 -5.48 -17.06
C VAL A 224 -6.82 -6.91 -17.42
N ILE A 225 -7.27 -7.90 -16.63
CA ILE A 225 -7.05 -9.33 -16.94
C ILE A 225 -7.73 -9.71 -18.26
N ALA A 226 -8.98 -9.29 -18.48
CA ALA A 226 -9.70 -9.58 -19.72
C ALA A 226 -9.00 -9.00 -20.97
N ALA A 227 -8.35 -7.84 -20.84
CA ALA A 227 -7.62 -7.21 -21.93
C ALA A 227 -6.31 -7.95 -22.31
N LEU A 228 -5.78 -8.83 -21.45
CA LEU A 228 -4.61 -9.66 -21.75
C LEU A 228 -4.95 -10.83 -22.70
N GLY A 229 -6.24 -11.11 -22.92
CA GLY A 229 -6.70 -12.20 -23.78
C GLY A 229 -6.81 -13.54 -23.05
N PRO A 230 -6.85 -14.68 -23.77
CA PRO A 230 -6.84 -15.99 -23.14
C PRO A 230 -5.47 -16.30 -22.55
N ALA A 231 -5.46 -16.85 -21.33
CA ALA A 231 -4.25 -17.32 -20.66
C ALA A 231 -3.48 -18.28 -21.57
N ARG A 232 -2.16 -18.10 -21.69
CA ARG A 232 -1.31 -19.00 -22.46
C ARG A 232 -1.42 -20.41 -21.89
N ASP A 233 -1.86 -21.35 -22.72
CA ASP A 233 -1.94 -22.75 -22.35
C ASP A 233 -0.50 -23.27 -22.19
N ALA A 234 -0.07 -23.55 -20.96
CA ALA A 234 1.27 -24.11 -20.65
C ALA A 234 1.53 -25.49 -21.32
N ARG A 235 0.57 -25.99 -22.10
CA ARG A 235 0.64 -27.25 -22.86
C ARG A 235 1.09 -27.09 -24.32
N GLN A 236 1.35 -25.86 -24.79
CA GLN A 236 1.77 -25.63 -26.19
C GLN A 236 3.29 -25.44 -26.40
N GLU A 237 4.11 -25.47 -25.35
CA GLU A 237 5.58 -25.25 -25.46
C GLU A 237 6.43 -26.53 -25.49
N THR A 238 5.83 -27.72 -25.65
CA THR A 238 6.55 -29.01 -25.73
C THR A 238 6.37 -29.77 -27.05
N ALA A 239 6.07 -29.06 -28.16
CA ALA A 239 6.02 -29.65 -29.50
C ALA A 239 7.28 -29.32 -30.33
#